data_AF-A0A5M8FQU1-F1
#
_entry.id   AF-A0A5M8FQU1-F1
#
_cell.length_a   1.000
_cell.length_b   1.000
_cell.length_c   1.000
_cell.angle_alpha   90.00
_cell.angle_beta   90.00
_cell.angle_gamma   90.00
#
_symmetry.space_group_name_H-M   'P 1'
#
loop_
_entity.id
_entity.type
_entity.pdbx_description
1 polymer ?
#
loop_
_entity_poly.entity_id
_entity_poly.type
_entity_poly.pdbx_seq_one_letter_code
_entity_poly.pdbx_strand_id
1 'polypeptide(L)'
;MSALACAIDGTLYGVSHDTDKFYTINKTNGTATEVGDLTIPVASQTGLGYIGSKLYLVADWFAGSNSPTMLYEINIVTGAASFVANLDGGALHLENLASPEEAAGSPVAIPTLSQWALMLLIGAMSLISMRQLKGRSL
;
A
#
# COMPACT_ATOMS: atom_id res chain seq x y z
N MET A 1 -17.31 -1.44 9.76
CA MET A 1 -16.32 -1.94 8.79
C MET A 1 -14.95 -1.73 9.40
N SER A 2 -13.98 -2.58 9.06
CA SER A 2 -12.61 -2.49 9.57
C SER A 2 -11.71 -1.99 8.44
N ALA A 3 -10.75 -1.13 8.75
CA ALA A 3 -9.83 -0.59 7.77
C ALA A 3 -8.41 -1.15 7.94
N LEU A 4 -7.65 -1.12 6.85
CA LEU A 4 -6.29 -1.64 6.79
C LEU A 4 -5.40 -0.71 5.97
N ALA A 5 -4.18 -0.48 6.44
CA ALA A 5 -3.16 0.29 5.73
C ALA A 5 -1.81 -0.40 5.81
N CYS A 6 -0.99 -0.17 4.79
CA CYS A 6 0.40 -0.58 4.76
C CYS A 6 1.29 0.64 4.96
N ALA A 7 2.25 0.56 5.87
CA ALA A 7 3.31 1.55 5.99
C ALA A 7 4.46 1.28 5.02
N ILE A 8 5.35 2.27 4.90
CA ILE A 8 6.49 2.23 3.97
C ILE A 8 7.51 1.13 4.32
N ASP A 9 7.64 0.79 5.59
CA ASP A 9 8.45 -0.33 6.09
C ASP A 9 7.78 -1.70 5.81
N GLY A 10 6.59 -1.70 5.23
CA GLY A 10 5.79 -2.87 4.95
C GLY A 10 5.05 -3.42 6.16
N THR A 11 4.98 -2.70 7.27
CA THR A 11 4.12 -3.07 8.41
C THR A 11 2.65 -2.90 8.01
N LEU A 12 1.83 -3.91 8.29
CA LEU A 12 0.39 -3.81 8.10
C LEU A 12 -0.29 -3.39 9.40
N TYR A 13 -1.10 -2.35 9.29
CA TYR A 13 -1.88 -1.77 10.37
C TYR A 13 -3.37 -1.96 10.10
N GLY A 14 -4.14 -2.21 11.14
CA GLY A 14 -5.58 -2.38 11.05
C GLY A 14 -6.31 -1.73 12.20
N VAL A 15 -7.56 -1.35 11.97
CA VAL A 15 -8.50 -0.91 12.99
C VAL A 15 -9.78 -1.72 12.90
N SER A 16 -10.43 -1.92 14.04
CA SER A 16 -11.68 -2.66 14.13
C SER A 16 -12.77 -1.77 14.70
N HIS A 17 -13.89 -1.66 14.00
CA HIS A 17 -15.07 -0.94 14.51
C HIS A 17 -15.83 -1.73 15.59
N ASP A 18 -15.67 -3.05 15.63
CA ASP A 18 -16.38 -3.88 16.60
C ASP A 18 -15.74 -3.77 17.99
N THR A 19 -14.47 -3.39 18.04
CA THR A 19 -13.67 -3.39 19.26
C THR A 19 -13.00 -2.06 19.57
N ASP A 20 -13.13 -1.05 18.70
CA ASP A 20 -12.47 0.27 18.80
C ASP A 20 -10.96 0.18 19.06
N LYS A 21 -10.32 -0.84 18.47
CA LYS A 21 -8.91 -1.18 18.71
C LYS A 21 -8.05 -1.05 17.47
N PHE A 22 -6.78 -0.76 17.74
CA PHE A 22 -5.69 -0.69 16.77
C PHE A 22 -4.82 -1.95 16.81
N TYR A 23 -4.46 -2.45 15.63
CA TYR A 23 -3.76 -3.72 15.46
C TYR A 23 -2.60 -3.60 14.48
N THR A 24 -1.60 -4.46 14.67
CA THR A 24 -0.63 -4.85 13.63
C THR A 24 -0.99 -6.22 13.08
N ILE A 25 -0.71 -6.48 11.81
CA ILE A 25 -1.06 -7.74 11.15
C ILE A 25 0.19 -8.42 10.63
N ASN A 26 0.37 -9.68 11.05
CA ASN A 26 1.44 -10.53 10.55
C ASN A 26 1.17 -10.91 9.09
N LYS A 27 2.06 -10.49 8.19
CA LYS A 27 1.92 -10.73 6.74
C LYS A 27 2.04 -12.20 6.32
N THR A 28 2.67 -13.04 7.14
CA THR A 28 2.91 -14.45 6.82
C THR A 28 1.67 -15.32 7.09
N ASN A 29 0.90 -14.99 8.14
CA ASN A 29 -0.21 -15.83 8.58
C ASN A 29 -1.52 -15.07 8.86
N GLY A 30 -1.56 -13.75 8.66
CA GLY A 30 -2.74 -12.92 8.85
C GLY A 30 -3.15 -12.68 10.31
N THR A 31 -2.32 -13.07 11.29
CA THR A 31 -2.65 -12.88 12.71
C THR A 31 -2.62 -11.40 13.08
N ALA A 32 -3.71 -10.89 13.65
CA ALA A 32 -3.80 -9.54 14.20
C ALA A 32 -3.31 -9.51 15.65
N THR A 33 -2.41 -8.58 15.97
CA THR A 33 -1.90 -8.33 17.31
C THR A 33 -2.34 -6.94 17.75
N GLU A 34 -3.07 -6.86 18.86
CA GLU A 34 -3.52 -5.59 19.42
C GLU A 34 -2.31 -4.74 19.84
N VAL A 35 -2.32 -3.47 19.43
CA VAL A 35 -1.35 -2.45 19.84
C VAL A 35 -1.93 -1.59 20.95
N GLY A 36 -3.22 -1.21 20.82
CA GLY A 36 -3.91 -0.42 21.83
C GLY A 36 -5.31 0.01 21.43
N ASP A 37 -5.92 0.81 22.31
CA ASP A 37 -7.27 1.36 22.14
C ASP A 37 -7.23 2.65 21.32
N LEU A 38 -8.19 2.85 20.41
CA LEU A 38 -8.29 4.07 19.61
C LEU A 38 -8.72 5.28 20.43
N THR A 39 -9.27 5.08 21.64
CA THR A 39 -9.78 6.10 22.56
C THR A 39 -10.95 6.92 22.03
N ILE A 40 -11.46 6.54 20.85
CA ILE A 40 -12.62 7.10 20.18
C ILE A 40 -13.49 5.94 19.67
N PRO A 41 -14.82 6.09 19.66
CA PRO A 41 -15.69 5.16 18.97
C PRO A 41 -15.49 5.29 17.45
N VAL A 42 -15.34 4.17 16.76
CA VAL A 42 -15.25 4.14 15.29
C VAL A 42 -16.58 3.61 14.73
N ALA A 43 -17.29 4.42 13.94
CA ALA A 43 -18.53 3.95 13.32
C ALA A 43 -18.26 2.90 12.23
N SER A 44 -19.34 2.40 11.62
CA SER A 44 -19.24 1.37 10.59
C SER A 44 -18.46 1.81 9.35
N GLN A 45 -18.25 3.11 9.13
CA GLN A 45 -17.58 3.67 7.96
C GLN A 45 -16.21 4.20 8.39
N THR A 46 -15.14 3.61 7.86
CA THR A 46 -13.78 3.97 8.25
C THR A 46 -12.74 3.60 7.20
N GLY A 47 -11.71 4.43 7.10
CA GLY A 47 -10.55 4.22 6.22
C GLY A 47 -9.24 4.53 6.93
N LEU A 48 -8.17 3.82 6.57
CA LEU A 48 -6.82 4.05 7.07
C LEU A 48 -5.89 4.40 5.94
N GLY A 49 -4.99 5.36 6.16
CA GLY A 49 -3.95 5.73 5.22
C GLY A 49 -2.66 6.10 5.93
N TYR A 50 -1.54 5.57 5.45
CA TYR A 50 -0.21 5.92 5.94
C TYR A 50 0.41 6.98 5.04
N ILE A 51 0.83 8.12 5.58
CA ILE A 51 1.39 9.24 4.79
C ILE A 51 2.65 9.76 5.48
N GLY A 52 3.79 9.66 4.77
CA GLY A 52 5.11 10.03 5.28
C GLY A 52 5.54 9.13 6.43
N SER A 53 5.19 9.50 7.66
CA SER A 53 5.48 8.71 8.87
C SER A 53 4.32 8.66 9.85
N LYS A 54 3.13 9.05 9.40
CA LYS A 54 1.93 9.16 10.23
C LYS A 54 0.85 8.25 9.68
N LEU A 55 0.10 7.65 10.58
CA LEU A 55 -1.08 6.87 10.25
C LEU A 55 -2.32 7.73 10.50
N TYR A 56 -3.12 7.91 9.47
CA TYR A 56 -4.36 8.66 9.52
C TYR A 56 -5.55 7.71 9.43
N LEU A 57 -6.58 8.05 10.20
CA LEU A 57 -7.86 7.37 10.27
C LEU A 57 -8.93 8.37 9.86
N VAL A 58 -9.78 7.97 8.92
CA VAL A 58 -11.06 8.64 8.71
C VAL A 58 -12.14 7.80 9.38
N ALA A 59 -12.97 8.45 10.18
CA ALA A 59 -14.06 7.81 10.88
C ALA A 59 -15.23 8.77 11.03
N ASP A 60 -16.43 8.22 10.85
CA ASP A 60 -17.67 8.91 11.19
C ASP A 60 -17.97 8.66 12.68
N TRP A 61 -18.58 9.64 13.36
CA TRP A 61 -18.99 9.47 14.75
C TRP A 61 -20.21 8.56 14.90
N PHE A 62 -21.10 8.56 13.91
CA PHE A 62 -22.34 7.76 13.92
C PHE A 62 -22.80 7.46 12.49
N ALA A 63 -23.03 6.18 12.19
CA ALA A 63 -23.63 5.77 10.91
C ALA A 63 -25.08 6.29 10.82
N GLY A 64 -25.38 7.10 9.80
CA GLY A 64 -26.76 7.50 9.47
C GLY A 64 -27.20 8.90 9.89
N SER A 65 -26.28 9.84 10.09
CA SER A 65 -26.60 11.26 10.28
C SER A 65 -25.72 12.11 9.36
N ASN A 66 -26.13 13.35 9.05
CA ASN A 66 -25.28 14.37 8.39
C ASN A 66 -24.10 14.80 9.30
N SER A 67 -23.48 13.85 10.00
CA SER A 67 -22.30 14.06 10.82
C SER A 67 -21.10 14.13 9.89
N PRO A 68 -20.19 15.07 10.12
CA PRO A 68 -19.02 15.19 9.29
C PRO A 68 -18.10 13.98 9.47
N THR A 69 -17.45 13.54 8.38
CA THR A 69 -16.32 12.62 8.47
C THR A 69 -15.16 13.36 9.13
N MET A 70 -14.59 12.74 10.17
CA MET A 70 -13.48 13.31 10.92
C MET A 70 -12.18 12.61 10.55
N LEU A 71 -11.12 13.39 10.46
CA LEU A 71 -9.74 12.94 10.30
C LEU A 71 -9.07 12.87 11.68
N TYR A 72 -8.48 11.72 11.97
CA TYR A 72 -7.70 11.46 13.15
C TYR A 72 -6.29 11.01 12.77
N GLU A 73 -5.32 11.30 13.62
CA GLU A 73 -3.96 10.75 13.58
C GLU A 73 -3.85 9.68 14.67
N ILE A 74 -3.41 8.48 14.31
CA ILE A 74 -3.17 7.38 15.25
C ILE A 74 -1.72 7.41 15.70
N ASN A 75 -1.50 7.38 17.01
CA ASN A 75 -0.19 7.09 17.57
C ASN A 75 0.12 5.60 17.41
N ILE A 76 1.06 5.26 16.52
CA ILE A 76 1.39 3.86 16.19
C ILE A 76 2.02 3.07 17.34
N VAL A 77 2.47 3.73 18.42
CA VAL A 77 3.05 3.08 19.59
C VAL A 77 1.98 2.74 20.62
N THR A 78 1.00 3.62 20.82
CA THR A 78 -0.03 3.47 21.88
C THR A 78 -1.40 3.06 21.35
N GLY A 79 -1.64 3.21 20.05
CA GLY A 79 -2.94 3.01 19.42
C GLY A 79 -3.91 4.19 19.55
N ALA A 80 -3.62 5.20 20.36
CA ALA A 80 -4.56 6.29 20.62
C ALA A 80 -4.74 7.20 19.39
N ALA A 81 -5.99 7.48 19.03
CA ALA A 81 -6.35 8.40 17.96
C ALA A 81 -6.52 9.83 18.50
N SER A 82 -5.97 10.81 17.78
CA SER A 82 -6.06 12.25 18.09
C SER A 82 -6.75 12.98 16.96
N PHE A 83 -7.72 13.83 17.29
CA PHE A 83 -8.47 14.61 16.29
C PHE A 83 -7.55 15.57 15.53
N VAL A 84 -7.70 15.63 14.21
CA VAL A 84 -6.96 16.52 13.31
C VAL A 84 -7.89 17.57 12.70
N ALA A 85 -8.95 17.12 12.02
CA ALA A 85 -9.86 18.00 11.28
C ALA A 85 -11.21 17.35 10.96
N ASN A 86 -12.21 18.17 10.62
CA ASN A 86 -13.40 17.72 9.90
C ASN A 86 -13.12 17.78 8.39
N LEU A 87 -13.40 16.71 7.66
CA LEU A 87 -13.13 16.62 6.22
C LEU A 87 -14.30 17.13 5.37
N ASP A 88 -15.50 17.22 5.95
CA ASP A 88 -16.68 17.68 5.23
C ASP A 88 -17.71 18.33 6.16
N GLY A 89 -18.86 18.71 5.58
CA GLY A 89 -20.03 19.22 6.29
C GLY A 89 -21.14 18.17 6.50
N GLY A 90 -20.80 16.87 6.47
CA GLY A 90 -21.75 15.76 6.64
C GLY A 90 -22.48 15.31 5.38
N ALA A 91 -21.87 15.45 4.20
CA ALA A 91 -22.41 15.02 2.91
C ALA A 91 -21.51 14.00 2.17
N LEU A 92 -20.27 13.82 2.61
CA LEU A 92 -19.28 12.92 2.04
C LEU A 92 -18.91 11.88 3.11
N HIS A 93 -19.27 10.63 2.87
CA HIS A 93 -18.81 9.51 3.68
C HIS A 93 -17.55 8.93 3.03
N LEU A 94 -16.41 8.98 3.74
CA LEU A 94 -15.14 8.43 3.26
C LEU A 94 -14.86 7.08 3.90
N GLU A 95 -14.83 6.03 3.07
CA GLU A 95 -14.61 4.64 3.49
C GLU A 95 -13.16 4.18 3.31
N ASN A 96 -12.33 5.00 2.66
CA ASN A 96 -10.97 4.61 2.34
C ASN A 96 -10.08 5.84 2.24
N LEU A 97 -8.83 5.67 2.62
CA LEU A 97 -7.80 6.67 2.50
C LEU A 97 -6.62 6.04 1.76
N ALA A 98 -6.41 6.46 0.51
CA ALA A 98 -5.26 6.01 -0.24
C ALA A 98 -3.97 6.56 0.37
N SER A 99 -2.98 5.70 0.58
CA SER A 99 -1.61 6.13 0.80
C SER A 99 -1.06 6.66 -0.54
N PRO A 100 -0.40 7.82 -0.59
CA PRO A 100 0.29 8.24 -1.79
C PRO A 100 1.35 7.20 -2.13
N GLU A 101 1.47 6.84 -3.41
CA GLU A 101 2.57 6.00 -3.84
C GLU A 101 3.87 6.76 -3.58
N GLU A 102 4.68 6.30 -2.62
CA GLU A 102 6.10 6.60 -2.65
C GLU A 102 6.60 6.03 -3.97
N ALA A 103 7.00 6.93 -4.88
CA ALA A 103 7.37 6.59 -6.25
C ALA A 103 8.12 5.26 -6.25
N ALA A 104 7.49 4.21 -6.83
CA ALA A 104 8.15 2.93 -7.03
C ALA A 104 9.55 3.25 -7.53
N GLY A 105 10.56 2.88 -6.74
CA GLY A 105 11.94 3.31 -6.95
C GLY A 105 12.30 3.19 -8.43
N SER A 106 13.15 4.10 -8.92
CA SER A 106 13.47 4.22 -10.35
C SER A 106 13.52 2.85 -11.02
N PRO A 107 12.86 2.67 -12.19
CA PRO A 107 12.65 1.36 -12.79
C PRO A 107 13.94 0.56 -12.75
N VAL A 108 13.89 -0.65 -12.16
CA VAL A 108 15.05 -1.52 -12.07
C VAL A 108 15.63 -1.67 -13.46
N ALA A 109 16.88 -1.24 -13.64
CA ALA A 109 17.53 -1.29 -14.94
C ALA A 109 17.49 -2.73 -15.45
N ILE A 110 16.79 -2.95 -16.57
CA ILE A 110 16.83 -4.23 -17.26
C ILE A 110 18.27 -4.37 -17.78
N PRO A 111 19.01 -5.44 -17.43
CA PRO A 111 20.35 -5.63 -17.97
C PRO A 111 20.28 -5.73 -19.49
N THR A 112 20.72 -4.69 -20.19
CA THR A 112 20.84 -4.69 -21.64
C THR A 112 22.18 -5.28 -22.03
N LEU A 113 22.23 -6.11 -23.07
CA LEU A 113 23.49 -6.47 -23.71
C LEU A 113 24.20 -5.18 -24.16
N SER A 114 25.51 -5.10 -23.94
CA SER A 114 26.29 -4.02 -24.53
C SER A 114 26.21 -4.09 -26.05
N GLN A 115 26.36 -2.95 -26.72
CA GLN A 115 26.30 -2.88 -28.19
C GLN A 115 27.31 -3.83 -28.85
N TRP A 116 28.47 -4.05 -28.21
CA TRP A 116 29.46 -5.04 -28.62
C TRP A 116 28.99 -6.49 -28.44
N ALA A 117 28.37 -6.82 -27.31
CA ALA A 117 27.82 -8.15 -27.08
C ALA A 117 26.69 -8.48 -28.07
N LEU A 118 25.88 -7.48 -28.44
CA LEU A 118 24.85 -7.63 -29.48
C LEU A 118 25.48 -7.87 -30.86
N MET A 119 26.54 -7.14 -31.22
CA MET A 119 27.25 -7.36 -32.49
C MET A 119 27.88 -8.76 -32.56
N LEU A 120 28.47 -9.24 -31.46
CA LEU A 120 29.04 -10.60 -31.40
C LEU A 120 27.94 -11.67 -31.54
N LEU A 121 26.79 -11.48 -30.90
CA LEU A 121 25.66 -12.39 -31.00
C LEU A 121 25.14 -12.47 -32.45
N ILE A 122 24.96 -11.32 -33.11
CA ILE A 122 24.52 -11.25 -34.51
C ILE A 122 25.54 -11.96 -35.41
N GLY A 123 26.83 -11.67 -35.24
CA GLY A 123 27.90 -12.31 -36.02
C GLY A 123 27.93 -13.83 -35.83
N ALA A 124 27.79 -14.32 -34.60
CA ALA A 124 27.73 -15.75 -34.30
C ALA A 124 26.52 -16.42 -34.97
N MET A 125 25.34 -15.79 -34.91
CA MET A 125 24.14 -16.30 -35.56
C MET A 125 24.27 -16.35 -37.09
N SER A 126 24.87 -15.32 -37.71
CA SER A 126 25.13 -15.31 -39.15
C SER A 126 26.09 -16.44 -39.57
N LEU A 127 27.16 -16.68 -38.79
CA LEU A 127 28.09 -17.78 -39.06
C LEU A 127 27.44 -19.16 -38.95
N ILE A 128 26.62 -19.37 -37.92
CA ILE A 128 25.88 -20.62 -37.74
C ILE A 128 24.93 -20.83 -38.93
N SER A 129 24.18 -19.80 -39.32
CA SER A 129 23.27 -19.88 -40.48
C SER A 129 24.01 -20.23 -41.78
N MET A 130 25.16 -19.61 -42.05
CA MET A 130 25.97 -19.92 -43.23
C MET A 130 26.48 -21.38 -43.22
N ARG A 131 26.87 -21.90 -42.04
CA ARG A 131 27.30 -23.31 -41.91
C ARG A 131 26.13 -24.28 -42.14
N GLN A 132 24.94 -23.97 -41.64
CA GLN A 132 23.74 -24.79 -41.83
C GLN A 132 23.27 -24.81 -43.30
N LEU A 133 23.44 -23.70 -44.03
CA LEU A 133 23.11 -23.61 -45.45
C LEU A 133 24.13 -24.38 -46.32
N LYS A 134 25.43 -24.29 -46.03
CA LYS A 134 26.47 -25.06 -46.73
C LYS A 134 26.38 -26.57 -46.48
N GLY A 135 25.84 -26.98 -45.33
CA GLY A 135 25.62 -28.40 -44.99
C GLY A 135 24.36 -29.02 -45.61
N ARG A 136 23.47 -28.21 -46.21
CA ARG A 136 22.19 -28.65 -46.82
C ARG A 136 22.21 -28.70 -48.35
N SER A 137 23.36 -28.51 -49.00
CA SER A 137 23.53 -28.71 -50.44
C SER A 137 24.04 -30.12 -50.74
N LEU A 138 23.21 -31.14 -50.50
CA LEU A 138 23.31 -32.50 -51.05
C LEU A 138 21.90 -33.08 -51.11
#